data_AF-A0A2G9RUE7-F1
#
_entry.id   AF-A0A2G9RUE7-F1
#
_cell.length_a   1.000
_cell.length_b   1.000
_cell.length_c   1.000
_cell.angle_alpha   90.00
_cell.angle_beta   90.00
_cell.angle_gamma   90.00
#
_symmetry.space_group_name_H-M   'P 1'
#
loop_
_entity.id
_entity.type
_entity.pdbx_description
1 polymer ?
#
loop_
_entity_poly.entity_id
_entity_poly.type
_entity_poly.pdbx_seq_one_letter_code
_entity_poly.pdbx_strand_id
1 'polypeptide(L)'
;KYLTRFYDLKPTGGKVGRKNIKNPFTEKLEQMQKFFGLNVTGKLDRKTVEMMEKPRCGVHDIGQYSTVPKSSAWQKTDLTYKIVNFTPDMPQADVENSLARALKVWSDVTPLTFTRVYDGECDIEIKFVVGEYNLFLVAAHEFGHSLGLHHSEDPGALMYPNYPNTDPYRFKLPQDDINAIQSLYGKTSDAVQPTGPTTPSKCDQNLVFDAVTTLRGELFFFINRFIWRKHPRGGEADLLFIQNLWPALPNDIDAAYENPITGEVLVFKGNLYWTLNGFDISQGARSITRLGFPKNVKKIDAAVHVEHLGKTYFFVQNKYWR
;
A
#
# COMPACT_ATOMS: atom_id res chain seq x y z
N LYS A 1 12.30 -15.59 -15.95
CA LYS A 1 11.03 -16.09 -15.35
C LYS A 1 10.08 -14.95 -15.04
N TYR A 2 10.41 -14.03 -14.12
CA TYR A 2 9.56 -12.88 -13.77
C TYR A 2 9.08 -12.08 -14.99
N LEU A 3 10.02 -11.57 -15.80
CA LEU A 3 9.70 -10.80 -17.01
C LEU A 3 8.91 -11.60 -18.06
N THR A 4 9.07 -12.92 -18.11
CA THR A 4 8.29 -13.79 -19.00
C THR A 4 6.85 -13.90 -18.53
N ARG A 5 6.63 -13.92 -17.21
CA ARG A 5 5.30 -14.08 -16.61
C ARG A 5 4.50 -12.78 -16.55
N PHE A 6 5.15 -11.63 -16.35
CA PHE A 6 4.44 -10.37 -16.07
C PHE A 6 4.67 -9.28 -17.12
N TYR A 7 5.68 -9.44 -17.99
CA TYR A 7 6.11 -8.43 -18.97
C TYR A 7 6.26 -9.00 -20.39
N ASP A 8 5.64 -10.17 -20.68
CA ASP A 8 5.63 -10.83 -21.98
C ASP A 8 7.01 -11.04 -22.62
N LEU A 9 8.06 -11.23 -21.82
CA LEU A 9 9.38 -11.56 -22.33
C LEU A 9 9.37 -12.97 -22.95
N LYS A 10 9.39 -13.01 -24.28
CA LYS A 10 9.46 -14.27 -25.04
C LYS A 10 10.81 -14.97 -24.81
N PRO A 11 10.84 -16.29 -24.57
CA PRO A 11 12.09 -17.05 -24.53
C PRO A 11 12.83 -16.90 -25.86
N THR A 12 14.10 -16.49 -25.82
CA THR A 12 14.89 -16.27 -27.03
C THR A 12 15.18 -17.60 -27.75
N GLY A 13 14.53 -17.81 -28.90
CA GLY A 13 14.74 -18.97 -29.79
C GLY A 13 15.28 -18.60 -31.18
N GLY A 14 15.96 -17.46 -31.35
CA GLY A 14 16.43 -17.01 -32.66
C GLY A 14 17.75 -16.25 -32.61
N LYS A 15 18.63 -16.52 -33.59
CA LYS A 15 19.93 -15.87 -33.77
C LYS A 15 19.78 -14.34 -33.83
N VAL A 16 20.37 -13.63 -32.87
CA VAL A 16 20.43 -12.17 -32.86
C VAL A 16 21.48 -11.71 -33.88
N GLY A 17 21.04 -11.50 -35.12
CA GLY A 17 21.82 -10.85 -36.16
C GLY A 17 21.26 -9.47 -36.47
N ARG A 18 21.71 -8.42 -35.77
CA ARG A 18 21.76 -7.01 -36.21
C ARG A 18 22.26 -6.10 -35.09
N LYS A 19 23.22 -5.22 -35.40
CA LYS A 19 24.04 -4.44 -34.45
C LYS A 19 23.34 -3.30 -33.67
N ASN A 20 22.01 -3.14 -33.73
CA ASN A 20 21.31 -1.98 -33.13
C ASN A 20 19.97 -2.31 -32.41
N ILE A 21 19.71 -3.58 -32.05
CA ILE A 21 18.49 -3.93 -31.30
C ILE A 21 18.83 -4.02 -29.81
N LYS A 22 18.21 -3.16 -28.99
CA LYS A 22 18.33 -3.22 -27.53
C LYS A 22 17.91 -4.63 -27.07
N ASN A 23 18.68 -5.23 -26.16
CA ASN A 23 18.39 -6.57 -25.67
C ASN A 23 16.95 -6.63 -25.12
N PRO A 24 16.06 -7.52 -25.63
CA PRO A 24 14.68 -7.61 -25.16
C PRO A 24 14.56 -7.80 -23.65
N PHE A 25 15.52 -8.48 -23.03
CA PHE A 25 15.60 -8.60 -21.58
C PHE A 25 15.77 -7.22 -20.91
N THR A 26 16.73 -6.42 -21.39
CA THR A 26 17.01 -5.08 -20.84
C THR A 26 15.80 -4.16 -21.01
N GLU A 27 15.14 -4.20 -22.17
CA GLU A 27 13.94 -3.39 -22.41
C GLU A 27 12.79 -3.75 -21.46
N LYS A 28 12.50 -5.04 -21.30
CA LYS A 28 11.45 -5.49 -20.36
C LYS A 28 11.81 -5.23 -18.90
N LEU A 29 13.10 -5.27 -18.57
CA LEU A 29 13.56 -4.93 -17.23
C LEU A 29 13.40 -3.43 -16.94
N GLU A 30 13.70 -2.56 -17.91
CA GLU A 30 13.46 -1.12 -17.78
C GLU A 30 11.98 -0.78 -17.67
N GLN A 31 11.11 -1.48 -18.42
CA GLN A 31 9.65 -1.35 -18.29
C GLN A 31 9.20 -1.70 -16.87
N MET A 32 9.68 -2.82 -16.33
CA MET A 32 9.39 -3.23 -14.94
C MET A 32 9.92 -2.22 -13.92
N GLN A 33 11.17 -1.79 -14.05
CA GLN A 33 11.74 -0.78 -13.15
C GLN A 33 10.93 0.51 -13.16
N LYS A 34 10.50 0.97 -14.34
CA LYS A 34 9.64 2.15 -14.48
C LYS A 34 8.30 1.96 -13.78
N PHE A 35 7.61 0.84 -14.03
CA PHE A 35 6.31 0.53 -13.43
C PHE A 35 6.36 0.59 -11.90
N PHE A 36 7.40 0.02 -11.30
CA PHE A 36 7.59 -0.03 -9.85
C PHE A 36 8.28 1.22 -9.25
N GLY A 37 8.45 2.29 -10.04
CA GLY A 37 9.11 3.52 -9.59
C GLY A 37 10.58 3.36 -9.18
N LEU A 38 11.26 2.33 -9.69
CA LEU A 38 12.68 2.08 -9.45
C LEU A 38 13.56 2.90 -10.40
N ASN A 39 14.84 3.03 -10.06
CA ASN A 39 15.84 3.56 -10.99
C ASN A 39 15.88 2.69 -12.25
N VAL A 40 15.62 3.31 -13.40
CA VAL A 40 15.61 2.63 -14.70
C VAL A 40 17.05 2.43 -15.18
N THR A 41 17.66 1.32 -14.75
CA THR A 41 19.06 0.97 -15.03
C THR A 41 19.18 -0.09 -16.13
N GLY A 42 18.11 -0.85 -16.38
CA GLY A 42 18.14 -2.04 -17.23
C GLY A 42 19.03 -3.16 -16.69
N LYS A 43 19.40 -3.09 -15.41
CA LYS A 43 20.25 -4.06 -14.70
C LYS A 43 19.49 -4.64 -13.51
N LEU A 44 19.79 -5.90 -13.19
CA LEU A 44 19.20 -6.61 -12.06
C LEU A 44 19.91 -6.21 -10.75
N ASP A 45 19.67 -4.97 -10.29
CA ASP A 45 20.20 -4.49 -9.02
C ASP A 45 19.41 -5.04 -7.81
N ARG A 46 19.97 -4.85 -6.61
CA ARG A 46 19.41 -5.41 -5.37
C ARG A 46 17.95 -5.00 -5.16
N LYS A 47 17.60 -3.72 -5.37
CA LYS A 47 16.23 -3.22 -5.20
C LYS A 47 15.27 -3.83 -6.21
N THR A 48 15.74 -4.04 -7.44
CA THR A 48 14.97 -4.72 -8.50
C THR A 48 14.66 -6.16 -8.11
N VAL A 49 15.64 -6.90 -7.58
CA VAL A 49 15.43 -8.29 -7.10
C VAL A 49 14.48 -8.32 -5.91
N GLU A 50 14.70 -7.47 -4.90
CA GLU A 50 13.83 -7.37 -3.71
C GLU A 50 12.37 -7.09 -4.10
N MET A 51 12.14 -6.27 -5.13
CA MET A 51 10.78 -6.02 -5.65
C MET A 51 10.18 -7.25 -6.36
N MET A 52 10.99 -7.99 -7.12
CA MET A 52 10.54 -9.20 -7.83
C MET A 52 10.20 -10.36 -6.89
N GLU A 53 10.79 -10.41 -5.70
CA GLU A 53 10.58 -11.47 -4.71
C GLU A 53 9.32 -11.27 -3.86
N LYS A 54 8.77 -10.05 -3.84
CA LYS A 54 7.54 -9.77 -3.09
C LYS A 54 6.35 -10.56 -3.65
N PRO A 55 5.50 -11.12 -2.78
CA PRO A 55 4.20 -11.65 -3.17
C PRO A 55 3.39 -10.66 -4.01
N ARG A 56 2.71 -11.17 -5.03
CA ARG A 56 1.95 -10.36 -5.98
C ARG A 56 0.84 -11.12 -6.68
N CYS A 57 -0.06 -10.37 -7.30
CA CYS A 57 -1.05 -10.87 -8.25
C CYS A 57 -0.40 -11.54 -9.46
N GLY A 58 -1.11 -12.53 -10.01
CA GLY A 58 -0.71 -13.32 -11.17
C GLY A 58 -0.89 -12.65 -12.53
N VAL A 59 -1.58 -11.52 -12.62
CA VAL A 59 -1.89 -10.78 -13.85
C VAL A 59 -0.67 -10.00 -14.37
N HIS A 60 -0.60 -9.74 -15.68
CA HIS A 60 0.49 -9.02 -16.33
C HIS A 60 0.44 -7.50 -16.06
N ASP A 61 1.59 -6.81 -16.06
CA ASP A 61 1.71 -5.38 -15.70
C ASP A 61 1.67 -4.41 -16.91
N ILE A 62 1.47 -4.92 -18.13
CA ILE A 62 1.64 -4.14 -19.37
C ILE A 62 0.35 -3.35 -19.76
N GLY A 63 -0.71 -3.47 -18.97
CA GLY A 63 -1.98 -2.77 -19.20
C GLY A 63 -1.96 -1.28 -18.79
N GLN A 64 -2.69 -0.43 -19.52
CA GLN A 64 -2.84 0.99 -19.15
C GLN A 64 -3.93 1.14 -18.09
N TYR A 65 -3.54 1.40 -16.85
CA TYR A 65 -4.44 1.61 -15.72
C TYR A 65 -5.27 2.90 -15.83
N SER A 66 -4.66 3.99 -16.29
CA SER A 66 -5.29 5.32 -16.26
C SER A 66 -6.27 5.57 -17.43
N THR A 67 -6.33 4.67 -18.40
CA THR A 67 -7.17 4.78 -19.61
C THR A 67 -7.80 3.44 -19.96
N VAL A 68 -8.37 2.76 -18.95
CA VAL A 68 -9.07 1.50 -19.19
C VAL A 68 -10.22 1.76 -20.18
N PRO A 69 -10.24 1.09 -21.33
CA PRO A 69 -11.34 1.23 -22.28
C PRO A 69 -12.66 0.82 -21.64
N LYS A 70 -13.74 1.59 -21.86
CA LYS A 70 -15.10 1.18 -21.43
C LYS A 70 -15.51 -0.19 -21.96
N SER A 71 -14.90 -0.67 -23.04
CA SER A 71 -15.12 -2.03 -23.56
C SER A 71 -14.66 -3.14 -22.60
N SER A 72 -13.78 -2.83 -21.64
CA SER A 72 -13.36 -3.77 -20.60
C SER A 72 -14.36 -3.86 -19.43
N ALA A 73 -15.35 -2.96 -19.37
CA ALA A 73 -16.35 -2.92 -18.31
C ALA A 73 -17.59 -3.75 -18.66
N TRP A 74 -18.25 -4.26 -17.61
CA TRP A 74 -19.55 -4.88 -17.76
C TRP A 74 -20.58 -3.88 -18.30
N GLN A 75 -21.46 -4.36 -19.18
CA GLN A 75 -22.52 -3.54 -19.77
C GLN A 75 -23.75 -3.41 -18.86
N LYS A 76 -23.73 -4.08 -17.71
CA LYS A 76 -24.78 -4.05 -16.67
C LYS A 76 -24.15 -3.78 -15.31
N THR A 77 -24.94 -3.27 -14.36
CA THR A 77 -24.48 -2.93 -13.02
C THR A 77 -24.92 -3.91 -11.93
N ASP A 78 -25.93 -4.74 -12.19
CA ASP A 78 -26.29 -5.86 -11.32
C ASP A 78 -25.54 -7.12 -11.77
N LEU A 79 -24.51 -7.47 -11.01
CA LEU A 79 -23.61 -8.59 -11.28
C LEU A 79 -23.88 -9.73 -10.31
N THR A 80 -23.87 -10.95 -10.83
CA THR A 80 -24.05 -12.18 -10.06
C THR A 80 -22.71 -12.85 -9.79
N TYR A 81 -22.55 -13.42 -8.60
CA TYR A 81 -21.35 -14.17 -8.27
C TYR A 81 -21.66 -15.51 -7.60
N LYS A 82 -20.76 -16.48 -7.80
CA LYS A 82 -20.89 -17.84 -7.28
C LYS A 82 -19.57 -18.33 -6.70
N ILE A 83 -19.63 -18.89 -5.50
CA ILE A 83 -18.48 -19.54 -4.86
C ILE A 83 -18.50 -21.01 -5.26
N VAL A 84 -17.52 -21.44 -6.04
CA VAL A 84 -17.50 -22.80 -6.62
C VAL A 84 -16.91 -23.82 -5.65
N ASN A 85 -15.91 -23.42 -4.87
CA ASN A 85 -15.33 -24.22 -3.79
C ASN A 85 -14.89 -23.31 -2.64
N PHE A 86 -14.45 -23.90 -1.54
CA PHE A 86 -13.98 -23.20 -0.35
C PHE A 86 -12.56 -23.65 0.00
N THR A 87 -11.77 -22.74 0.59
CA THR A 87 -10.48 -23.12 1.19
C THR A 87 -10.72 -23.94 2.47
N PRO A 88 -9.91 -24.98 2.75
CA PRO A 88 -9.96 -25.70 4.03
C PRO A 88 -9.40 -24.89 5.20
N ASP A 89 -8.68 -23.80 4.94
CA ASP A 89 -7.94 -23.03 5.96
C ASP A 89 -8.85 -22.08 6.77
N MET A 90 -10.11 -21.94 6.36
CA MET A 90 -11.04 -20.96 6.93
C MET A 90 -12.48 -21.51 6.95
N PRO A 91 -13.27 -21.26 8.00
CA PRO A 91 -14.69 -21.57 8.02
C PRO A 91 -15.42 -20.94 6.82
N GLN A 92 -16.39 -21.66 6.25
CA GLN A 92 -17.12 -21.18 5.07
C GLN A 92 -17.79 -19.81 5.30
N ALA A 93 -18.34 -19.58 6.49
CA ALA A 93 -18.95 -18.30 6.84
C ALA A 93 -17.96 -17.13 6.79
N ASP A 94 -16.70 -17.36 7.20
CA ASP A 94 -15.66 -16.33 7.17
C ASP A 94 -15.16 -16.07 5.74
N VAL A 95 -15.14 -17.12 4.90
CA VAL A 95 -14.89 -16.98 3.45
C VAL A 95 -15.97 -16.12 2.81
N GLU A 96 -17.23 -16.44 3.06
CA GLU A 96 -18.38 -15.70 2.51
C GLU A 96 -18.39 -14.24 2.96
N ASN A 97 -18.15 -13.98 4.25
CA ASN A 97 -18.04 -12.64 4.79
C ASN A 97 -16.87 -11.87 4.14
N SER A 98 -15.71 -12.50 4.00
CA SER A 98 -14.53 -11.88 3.36
C SER A 98 -14.81 -11.49 1.91
N LEU A 99 -15.46 -12.37 1.13
CA LEU A 99 -15.80 -12.11 -0.27
C LEU A 99 -16.89 -11.03 -0.39
N ALA A 100 -17.93 -11.07 0.45
CA ALA A 100 -18.98 -10.05 0.47
C ALA A 100 -18.39 -8.68 0.82
N ARG A 101 -17.51 -8.61 1.82
CA ARG A 101 -16.79 -7.37 2.16
C ARG A 101 -15.91 -6.88 1.01
N ALA A 102 -15.23 -7.78 0.30
CA ALA A 102 -14.38 -7.43 -0.83
C ALA A 102 -15.18 -6.89 -2.03
N LEU A 103 -16.37 -7.44 -2.33
CA LEU A 103 -17.27 -6.87 -3.33
C LEU A 103 -17.83 -5.51 -2.89
N LYS A 104 -18.15 -5.40 -1.59
CA LYS A 104 -18.66 -4.16 -1.00
C LYS A 104 -17.73 -2.97 -1.18
N VAL A 105 -16.41 -3.20 -1.13
CA VAL A 105 -15.38 -2.17 -1.42
C VAL A 105 -15.66 -1.44 -2.73
N TRP A 106 -16.12 -2.15 -3.76
CA TRP A 106 -16.39 -1.58 -5.09
C TRP A 106 -17.80 -1.01 -5.21
N SER A 107 -18.82 -1.67 -4.63
CA SER A 107 -20.20 -1.16 -4.65
C SER A 107 -20.37 0.10 -3.80
N ASP A 108 -19.54 0.32 -2.78
CA ASP A 108 -19.61 1.51 -1.94
C ASP A 108 -19.28 2.80 -2.68
N VAL A 109 -18.61 2.72 -3.84
CA VAL A 109 -18.14 3.88 -4.60
C VAL A 109 -18.67 3.91 -6.04
N THR A 110 -19.55 2.98 -6.42
CA THR A 110 -20.13 2.87 -7.76
C THR A 110 -21.61 2.45 -7.71
N PRO A 111 -22.36 2.55 -8.82
CA PRO A 111 -23.70 1.97 -8.92
C PRO A 111 -23.75 0.44 -9.00
N LEU A 112 -22.62 -0.26 -8.89
CA LEU A 112 -22.57 -1.72 -8.99
C LEU A 112 -23.26 -2.39 -7.80
N THR A 113 -23.97 -3.46 -8.09
CA THR A 113 -24.60 -4.33 -7.09
C THR A 113 -24.20 -5.77 -7.34
N PHE A 114 -24.08 -6.55 -6.26
CA PHE A 114 -23.58 -7.92 -6.32
C PHE A 114 -24.54 -8.88 -5.63
N THR A 115 -25.04 -9.85 -6.40
CA THR A 115 -25.99 -10.85 -5.92
C THR A 115 -25.37 -12.24 -5.94
N ARG A 116 -25.34 -12.91 -4.79
CA ARG A 116 -24.86 -14.29 -4.72
C ARG A 116 -25.89 -15.24 -5.32
N VAL A 117 -25.44 -16.11 -6.21
CA VAL A 117 -26.23 -17.23 -6.75
C VAL A 117 -25.58 -18.56 -6.37
N TYR A 118 -26.40 -19.62 -6.31
CA TYR A 118 -25.99 -20.94 -5.83
C TYR A 118 -26.02 -22.03 -6.91
N ASP A 119 -26.81 -21.83 -7.98
CA ASP A 119 -26.82 -22.67 -9.17
C ASP A 119 -26.74 -21.81 -10.44
N GLY A 120 -26.61 -22.48 -11.59
CA GLY A 120 -26.66 -21.83 -12.89
C GLY A 120 -25.39 -21.07 -13.28
N GLU A 121 -25.49 -20.37 -14.41
CA GLU A 121 -24.45 -19.45 -14.88
C GLU A 121 -24.48 -18.15 -14.08
N CYS A 122 -23.30 -17.55 -13.87
CA CYS A 122 -23.15 -16.28 -13.17
C CYS A 122 -22.07 -15.43 -13.83
N ASP A 123 -22.00 -14.15 -13.49
CA ASP A 123 -21.00 -13.23 -14.06
C ASP A 123 -19.59 -13.48 -13.51
N ILE A 124 -19.47 -13.79 -12.21
CA ILE A 124 -18.18 -13.97 -11.52
C ILE A 124 -18.15 -15.30 -10.77
N GLU A 125 -17.32 -16.24 -11.23
CA GLU A 125 -17.03 -17.49 -10.50
C GLU A 125 -15.77 -17.36 -9.64
N ILE A 126 -15.89 -17.72 -8.36
CA ILE A 126 -14.79 -17.66 -7.39
C ILE A 126 -14.32 -19.09 -7.09
N LYS A 127 -13.04 -19.35 -7.35
CA LYS A 127 -12.39 -20.65 -7.14
C LYS A 127 -11.12 -20.47 -6.30
N PHE A 128 -11.00 -21.27 -5.25
CA PHE A 128 -9.83 -21.33 -4.38
C PHE A 128 -8.84 -22.37 -4.90
N VAL A 129 -7.60 -21.94 -5.00
CA VAL A 129 -6.41 -22.78 -5.26
C VAL A 129 -5.39 -22.54 -4.16
N VAL A 130 -4.35 -23.38 -4.08
CA VAL A 130 -3.35 -23.34 -3.01
C VAL A 130 -2.66 -21.96 -2.91
N GLY A 131 -2.65 -21.36 -1.72
CA GLY A 131 -1.94 -20.13 -1.40
C GLY A 131 -2.22 -19.63 0.03
N GLU A 132 -1.34 -18.79 0.58
CA GLU A 132 -1.43 -18.30 1.97
C GLU A 132 -1.37 -16.76 2.01
N TYR A 133 -2.53 -16.10 1.88
CA TYR A 133 -2.65 -14.63 1.94
C TYR A 133 -3.98 -14.22 2.58
N ASN A 134 -4.10 -12.95 2.98
CA ASN A 134 -5.36 -12.42 3.50
C ASN A 134 -6.43 -12.44 2.39
N LEU A 135 -7.44 -13.30 2.55
CA LEU A 135 -8.48 -13.51 1.55
C LEU A 135 -9.21 -12.22 1.17
N PHE A 136 -9.53 -11.37 2.15
CA PHE A 136 -10.26 -10.13 1.88
C PHE A 136 -9.47 -9.18 0.94
N LEU A 137 -8.19 -8.93 1.21
CA LEU A 137 -7.39 -8.02 0.39
C LEU A 137 -7.13 -8.57 -1.00
N VAL A 138 -6.80 -9.87 -1.10
CA VAL A 138 -6.59 -10.52 -2.40
C VAL A 138 -7.88 -10.54 -3.21
N ALA A 139 -9.01 -10.95 -2.62
CA ALA A 139 -10.29 -10.96 -3.32
C ALA A 139 -10.70 -9.56 -3.78
N ALA A 140 -10.51 -8.52 -2.94
CA ALA A 140 -10.83 -7.16 -3.32
C ALA A 140 -10.03 -6.72 -4.57
N HIS A 141 -8.73 -7.04 -4.62
CA HIS A 141 -7.87 -6.80 -5.79
C HIS A 141 -8.35 -7.58 -7.04
N GLU A 142 -8.58 -8.89 -6.91
CA GLU A 142 -9.00 -9.73 -8.04
C GLU A 142 -10.41 -9.35 -8.56
N PHE A 143 -11.28 -8.84 -7.69
CA PHE A 143 -12.55 -8.26 -8.13
C PHE A 143 -12.35 -6.97 -8.92
N GLY A 144 -11.35 -6.16 -8.61
CA GLY A 144 -10.98 -5.01 -9.45
C GLY A 144 -10.66 -5.45 -10.88
N HIS A 145 -9.89 -6.53 -11.06
CA HIS A 145 -9.67 -7.13 -12.38
C HIS A 145 -10.95 -7.67 -13.02
N SER A 146 -11.79 -8.35 -12.25
CA SER A 146 -13.09 -8.86 -12.74
C SER A 146 -14.02 -7.74 -13.18
N LEU A 147 -13.86 -6.53 -12.65
CA LEU A 147 -14.58 -5.32 -13.02
C LEU A 147 -13.88 -4.52 -14.13
N GLY A 148 -12.76 -5.00 -14.66
CA GLY A 148 -12.07 -4.42 -15.81
C GLY A 148 -10.85 -3.56 -15.47
N LEU A 149 -10.48 -3.39 -14.20
CA LEU A 149 -9.28 -2.63 -13.82
C LEU A 149 -7.99 -3.41 -14.14
N HIS A 150 -6.92 -2.68 -14.47
CA HIS A 150 -5.57 -3.22 -14.59
C HIS A 150 -4.76 -2.95 -13.31
N HIS A 151 -3.48 -3.30 -13.29
CA HIS A 151 -2.61 -2.94 -12.17
C HIS A 151 -2.28 -1.44 -12.17
N SER A 152 -2.35 -0.81 -11.01
CA SER A 152 -1.91 0.57 -10.80
C SER A 152 -0.39 0.67 -10.62
N GLU A 153 0.19 1.78 -11.07
CA GLU A 153 1.57 2.17 -10.74
C GLU A 153 1.66 2.86 -9.36
N ASP A 154 0.52 3.22 -8.75
CA ASP A 154 0.48 3.82 -7.42
C ASP A 154 0.74 2.75 -6.34
N PRO A 155 1.86 2.81 -5.58
CA PRO A 155 2.17 1.83 -4.53
C PRO A 155 1.19 1.84 -3.36
N GLY A 156 0.34 2.87 -3.26
CA GLY A 156 -0.74 2.94 -2.29
C GLY A 156 -2.08 2.38 -2.74
N ALA A 157 -2.24 2.04 -4.02
CA ALA A 157 -3.48 1.52 -4.59
C ALA A 157 -3.74 0.07 -4.17
N LEU A 158 -5.01 -0.32 -4.11
CA LEU A 158 -5.42 -1.72 -3.98
C LEU A 158 -4.99 -2.49 -5.22
N MET A 159 -5.13 -1.90 -6.41
CA MET A 159 -4.75 -2.50 -7.68
C MET A 159 -3.23 -2.50 -7.93
N TYR A 160 -2.40 -2.11 -6.97
CA TYR A 160 -0.95 -2.32 -7.09
C TYR A 160 -0.61 -3.81 -7.11
N PRO A 161 0.31 -4.31 -7.97
CA PRO A 161 0.48 -5.76 -8.15
C PRO A 161 0.95 -6.50 -6.90
N ASN A 162 1.79 -5.87 -6.07
CA ASN A 162 2.29 -6.51 -4.86
C ASN A 162 1.26 -6.42 -3.74
N TYR A 163 1.04 -7.53 -3.04
CA TYR A 163 0.07 -7.54 -1.95
C TYR A 163 0.52 -6.59 -0.82
N PRO A 164 -0.31 -5.59 -0.47
CA PRO A 164 0.04 -4.66 0.59
C PRO A 164 0.00 -5.36 1.94
N ASN A 165 0.95 -5.04 2.81
CA ASN A 165 0.87 -5.41 4.22
C ASN A 165 0.02 -4.37 4.96
N THR A 166 -1.30 -4.44 4.76
CA THR A 166 -2.26 -3.52 5.39
C THR A 166 -3.24 -4.26 6.28
N ASP A 167 -3.68 -3.60 7.36
CA ASP A 167 -4.72 -4.14 8.24
C ASP A 167 -6.07 -4.25 7.49
N PRO A 168 -6.57 -5.48 7.25
CA PRO A 168 -7.81 -5.70 6.49
C PRO A 168 -9.05 -5.16 7.20
N TYR A 169 -9.00 -4.90 8.51
CA TYR A 169 -10.14 -4.34 9.26
C TYR A 169 -10.22 -2.82 9.15
N ARG A 170 -9.13 -2.15 8.80
CA ARG A 170 -9.04 -0.69 8.65
C ARG A 170 -8.88 -0.25 7.20
N PHE A 171 -9.00 -1.20 6.27
CA PHE A 171 -8.85 -0.94 4.86
C PHE A 171 -9.89 0.07 4.36
N LYS A 172 -9.43 1.03 3.57
CA LYS A 172 -10.24 1.97 2.80
C LYS A 172 -9.71 1.95 1.37
N LEU A 173 -10.62 1.90 0.40
CA LEU A 173 -10.27 1.93 -1.02
C LEU A 173 -9.48 3.22 -1.31
N PRO A 174 -8.23 3.13 -1.79
CA PRO A 174 -7.43 4.29 -2.15
C PRO A 174 -8.07 5.14 -3.25
N GLN A 175 -7.77 6.44 -3.26
CA GLN A 175 -8.41 7.37 -4.18
C GLN A 175 -8.10 7.05 -5.66
N ASP A 176 -6.92 6.49 -5.92
CA ASP A 176 -6.52 6.03 -7.25
C ASP A 176 -7.49 4.96 -7.79
N ASP A 177 -7.82 3.95 -6.98
CA ASP A 177 -8.78 2.90 -7.33
C ASP A 177 -10.21 3.43 -7.46
N ILE A 178 -10.63 4.36 -6.59
CA ILE A 178 -11.94 5.03 -6.67
C ILE A 178 -12.08 5.76 -8.01
N ASN A 179 -11.06 6.54 -8.39
CA ASN A 179 -11.07 7.28 -9.65
C ASN A 179 -11.14 6.33 -10.85
N ALA A 180 -10.36 5.25 -10.83
CA ALA A 180 -10.30 4.27 -11.91
C ALA A 180 -11.65 3.54 -12.08
N ILE A 181 -12.24 3.03 -11.00
CA ILE A 181 -13.51 2.28 -11.10
C ILE A 181 -14.68 3.20 -11.49
N GLN A 182 -14.71 4.44 -10.98
CA GLN A 182 -15.74 5.41 -11.34
C GLN A 182 -15.63 5.88 -12.80
N SER A 183 -14.43 5.81 -13.41
CA SER A 183 -14.27 6.08 -14.84
C SER A 183 -14.99 5.06 -15.73
N LEU A 184 -15.14 3.83 -15.23
CA LEU A 184 -15.84 2.74 -15.92
C LEU A 184 -17.35 2.75 -15.67
N TYR A 185 -17.75 2.84 -14.39
CA TYR A 185 -19.14 2.60 -13.97
C TYR A 185 -19.88 3.84 -13.48
N GLY A 186 -19.19 4.99 -13.35
CA GLY A 186 -19.76 6.20 -12.77
C GLY A 186 -19.73 6.22 -11.24
N LYS A 187 -20.21 7.33 -10.69
CA LYS A 187 -20.29 7.62 -9.25
C LYS A 187 -21.59 7.10 -8.64
N THR A 188 -21.64 6.96 -7.32
CA THR A 188 -22.92 6.71 -6.63
C THR A 188 -23.85 7.92 -6.76
N SER A 189 -25.15 7.73 -6.51
CA SER A 189 -26.13 8.82 -6.46
C SER A 189 -26.07 9.65 -5.16
N ASP A 190 -25.15 9.33 -4.25
CA ASP A 190 -25.03 10.02 -2.96
C ASP A 190 -24.55 11.47 -3.14
N ALA A 191 -25.12 12.37 -2.33
CA ALA A 191 -24.75 13.78 -2.34
C ALA A 191 -23.28 14.01 -1.94
N VAL A 192 -22.75 13.16 -1.04
CA VAL A 192 -21.35 13.18 -0.63
C VAL A 192 -20.68 11.94 -1.19
N GLN A 193 -19.68 12.16 -2.05
CA GLN A 193 -18.93 11.08 -2.67
C GLN A 193 -17.88 10.53 -1.70
N PRO A 194 -17.72 9.20 -1.63
CA PRO A 194 -16.69 8.59 -0.79
C PRO A 194 -15.30 9.01 -1.27
N THR A 195 -14.42 9.30 -0.32
CA THR A 195 -13.01 9.61 -0.59
C THR A 195 -12.09 8.56 0.04
N GLY A 196 -10.98 8.32 -0.64
CA GLY A 196 -9.97 7.34 -0.27
C GLY A 196 -8.68 7.99 0.24
N PRO A 197 -7.83 7.23 0.93
CA PRO A 197 -6.46 7.67 1.19
C PRO A 197 -5.69 7.89 -0.13
N THR A 198 -4.84 8.91 -0.15
CA THR A 198 -3.97 9.24 -1.29
C THR A 198 -2.51 8.88 -0.97
N THR A 199 -1.76 8.55 -2.01
CA THR A 199 -0.33 8.34 -1.91
C THR A 199 0.40 9.68 -1.99
N PRO A 200 1.30 9.99 -1.05
CA PRO A 200 1.98 11.27 -1.03
C PRO A 200 2.96 11.40 -2.20
N SER A 201 2.90 12.53 -2.91
CA SER A 201 3.87 12.86 -3.95
C SER A 201 5.08 13.56 -3.36
N LYS A 202 6.29 13.04 -3.65
CA LYS A 202 7.57 13.58 -3.17
C LYS A 202 7.79 15.06 -3.52
N CYS A 203 7.26 15.50 -4.67
CA CYS A 203 7.47 16.85 -5.22
C CYS A 203 6.24 17.75 -5.08
N ASP A 204 5.25 17.36 -4.26
CA ASP A 204 4.13 18.22 -3.95
C ASP A 204 4.60 19.41 -3.09
N GLN A 205 4.30 20.63 -3.54
CA GLN A 205 4.67 21.86 -2.84
C GLN A 205 3.88 22.07 -1.55
N ASN A 206 2.73 21.41 -1.41
CA ASN A 206 1.87 21.48 -0.23
C ASN A 206 2.08 20.29 0.72
N LEU A 207 3.15 19.50 0.51
CA LEU A 207 3.44 18.33 1.32
C LEU A 207 3.69 18.73 2.78
N VAL A 208 2.88 18.18 3.69
CA VAL A 208 3.04 18.33 5.14
C VAL A 208 3.29 16.95 5.74
N PHE A 209 4.38 16.82 6.49
CA PHE A 209 4.70 15.59 7.22
C PHE A 209 4.03 15.58 8.57
N ASP A 210 3.58 14.41 9.01
CA ASP A 210 2.99 14.26 10.33
C ASP A 210 4.09 14.19 11.42
N ALA A 211 5.23 13.57 11.10
CA ALA A 211 6.38 13.51 11.98
C ALA A 211 7.69 13.31 11.20
N VAL A 212 8.81 13.75 11.78
CA VAL A 212 10.15 13.50 11.25
C VAL A 212 11.07 13.06 12.36
N THR A 213 11.85 11.99 12.14
CA THR A 213 12.87 11.53 13.09
C THR A 213 14.08 10.99 12.35
N THR A 214 15.17 10.87 13.08
CA THR A 214 16.30 10.02 12.70
C THR A 214 16.10 8.60 13.24
N LEU A 215 16.76 7.63 12.62
CA LEU A 215 16.98 6.30 13.16
C LEU A 215 18.34 5.81 12.67
N ARG A 216 19.33 5.74 13.57
CA ARG A 216 20.71 5.29 13.24
C ARG A 216 21.31 6.05 12.05
N GLY A 217 21.06 7.35 12.00
CA GLY A 217 21.55 8.27 10.98
C GLY A 217 20.70 8.38 9.71
N GLU A 218 19.70 7.51 9.51
CA GLU A 218 18.74 7.65 8.41
C GLU A 218 17.60 8.59 8.77
N LEU A 219 17.02 9.27 7.79
CA LEU A 219 15.86 10.14 7.99
C LEU A 219 14.56 9.43 7.63
N PHE A 220 13.58 9.56 8.50
CA PHE A 220 12.24 9.00 8.35
C PHE A 220 11.22 10.15 8.41
N PHE A 221 10.47 10.34 7.32
CA PHE A 221 9.38 11.31 7.23
C PHE A 221 8.07 10.54 7.20
N PHE A 222 7.27 10.65 8.27
CA PHE A 222 5.97 10.02 8.39
C PHE A 222 4.91 10.90 7.71
N ILE A 223 4.04 10.26 6.92
CA ILE A 223 2.95 10.94 6.24
C ILE A 223 1.81 9.97 5.96
N ASN A 224 0.67 10.20 6.60
CA ASN A 224 -0.44 9.26 6.65
C ASN A 224 0.10 7.86 6.95
N ARG A 225 -0.36 6.86 6.20
CA ARG A 225 0.04 5.45 6.31
C ARG A 225 1.44 5.13 5.78
N PHE A 226 2.18 6.14 5.31
CA PHE A 226 3.45 6.00 4.62
C PHE A 226 4.62 6.62 5.37
N ILE A 227 5.82 6.22 4.94
CA ILE A 227 7.10 6.78 5.35
C ILE A 227 7.94 7.01 4.10
N TRP A 228 8.54 8.20 4.00
CA TRP A 228 9.71 8.40 3.15
C TRP A 228 10.97 8.11 3.97
N ARG A 229 11.75 7.12 3.55
CA ARG A 229 13.01 6.73 4.17
C ARG A 229 14.18 7.23 3.32
N LYS A 230 14.99 8.14 3.86
CA LYS A 230 16.17 8.68 3.17
C LYS A 230 17.45 8.19 3.84
N HIS A 231 18.18 7.33 3.12
CA HIS A 231 19.50 6.88 3.54
C HIS A 231 20.56 8.00 3.34
N PRO A 232 21.54 8.16 4.25
CA PRO A 232 22.56 9.22 4.17
C PRO A 232 23.36 9.21 2.88
N ARG A 233 23.76 8.01 2.46
CA ARG A 233 24.53 7.77 1.23
C ARG A 233 23.67 7.46 -0.01
N GLY A 234 22.34 7.41 0.15
CA GLY A 234 21.42 7.12 -0.95
C GLY A 234 21.05 8.38 -1.72
N GLY A 235 20.81 8.28 -3.02
CA GLY A 235 20.33 9.41 -3.82
C GLY A 235 18.88 9.78 -3.48
N GLU A 236 17.97 8.82 -3.57
CA GLU A 236 16.54 9.05 -3.41
C GLU A 236 15.99 8.51 -2.09
N ALA A 237 14.82 9.03 -1.69
CA ALA A 237 14.05 8.51 -0.56
C ALA A 237 13.11 7.40 -1.05
N ASP A 238 13.01 6.33 -0.28
CA ASP A 238 12.13 5.20 -0.58
C ASP A 238 10.77 5.41 0.10
N LEU A 239 9.67 5.22 -0.63
CA LEU A 239 8.31 5.23 -0.06
C LEU A 239 7.96 3.83 0.44
N LEU A 240 7.54 3.74 1.70
CA LEU A 240 7.15 2.48 2.34
C LEU A 240 5.87 2.70 3.16
N PHE A 241 5.08 1.66 3.37
CA PHE A 241 4.04 1.70 4.40
C PHE A 241 4.66 1.63 5.80
N ILE A 242 4.09 2.35 6.77
CA ILE A 242 4.52 2.25 8.18
C ILE A 242 4.48 0.78 8.64
N GLN A 243 3.40 0.08 8.30
CA GLN A 243 3.16 -1.31 8.69
C GLN A 243 4.14 -2.32 8.07
N ASN A 244 4.85 -1.96 6.98
CA ASN A 244 5.92 -2.80 6.44
C ASN A 244 7.13 -2.88 7.37
N LEU A 245 7.40 -1.80 8.11
CA LEU A 245 8.51 -1.73 9.06
C LEU A 245 8.05 -2.07 10.48
N TRP A 246 6.87 -1.58 10.88
CA TRP A 246 6.34 -1.74 12.23
C TRP A 246 4.83 -2.06 12.18
N PRO A 247 4.44 -3.35 12.04
CA PRO A 247 3.05 -3.76 11.83
C PRO A 247 2.05 -3.33 12.93
N ALA A 248 2.52 -3.16 14.17
CA ALA A 248 1.67 -2.78 15.30
C ALA A 248 1.55 -1.27 15.53
N LEU A 249 2.18 -0.43 14.70
CA LEU A 249 2.00 1.02 14.77
C LEU A 249 0.71 1.48 14.06
N PRO A 250 0.12 2.60 14.50
CA PRO A 250 -0.97 3.23 13.77
C PRO A 250 -0.50 3.83 12.44
N ASN A 251 -1.47 4.11 11.55
CA ASN A 251 -1.24 4.63 10.21
C ASN A 251 -1.14 6.16 10.15
N ASP A 252 -1.09 6.86 11.28
CA ASP A 252 -1.16 8.32 11.33
C ASP A 252 -0.39 8.82 12.56
N ILE A 253 0.94 8.84 12.46
CA ILE A 253 1.83 9.20 13.56
C ILE A 253 1.75 10.69 13.84
N ASP A 254 1.73 11.10 15.11
CA ASP A 254 1.62 12.52 15.48
C ASP A 254 2.99 13.19 15.72
N ALA A 255 3.97 12.43 16.23
CA ALA A 255 5.34 12.90 16.46
C ALA A 255 6.28 11.70 16.58
N ALA A 256 7.58 11.91 16.36
CA ALA A 256 8.60 10.90 16.63
C ALA A 256 9.94 11.57 16.96
N TYR A 257 10.77 10.95 17.81
CA TYR A 257 12.15 11.37 17.99
C TYR A 257 13.06 10.20 18.37
N GLU A 258 14.34 10.29 18.00
CA GLU A 258 15.38 9.35 18.42
C GLU A 258 15.99 9.79 19.76
N ASN A 259 16.02 8.88 20.73
CA ASN A 259 16.76 9.06 21.96
C ASN A 259 18.23 8.70 21.71
N PRO A 260 19.17 9.66 21.71
CA PRO A 260 20.57 9.38 21.38
C PRO A 260 21.29 8.55 22.44
N ILE A 261 20.75 8.46 23.67
CA ILE A 261 21.37 7.68 24.75
C ILE A 261 21.10 6.19 24.55
N THR A 262 19.86 5.83 24.22
CA THR A 262 19.46 4.43 24.05
C THR A 262 19.52 3.97 22.60
N GLY A 263 19.54 4.89 21.63
CA GLY A 263 19.39 4.60 20.22
C GLY A 263 17.97 4.14 19.84
N GLU A 264 17.00 4.34 20.73
CA GLU A 264 15.60 3.97 20.50
C GLU A 264 14.81 5.17 19.96
N VAL A 265 13.84 4.91 19.10
CA VAL A 265 12.91 5.92 18.60
C VAL A 265 11.60 5.83 19.36
N LEU A 266 11.15 6.95 19.92
CA LEU A 266 9.81 7.05 20.49
C LEU A 266 8.87 7.61 19.43
N VAL A 267 7.77 6.92 19.19
CA VAL A 267 6.73 7.30 18.22
C VAL A 267 5.42 7.56 18.95
N PHE A 268 4.75 8.66 18.65
CA PHE A 268 3.60 9.17 19.39
C PHE A 268 2.33 9.14 18.54
N LYS A 269 1.21 8.74 19.15
CA LYS A 269 -0.13 8.88 18.61
C LYS A 269 -1.15 9.12 19.72
N GLY A 270 -1.80 10.27 19.67
CA GLY A 270 -2.73 10.72 20.70
C GLY A 270 -2.03 10.76 22.05
N ASN A 271 -2.64 10.13 23.04
CA ASN A 271 -2.08 10.04 24.39
C ASN A 271 -1.19 8.80 24.58
N LEU A 272 -0.80 8.12 23.50
CA LEU A 272 0.01 6.91 23.52
C LEU A 272 1.35 7.14 22.82
N TYR A 273 2.34 6.35 23.21
CA TYR A 273 3.61 6.23 22.52
C TYR A 273 4.11 4.78 22.49
N TRP A 274 4.96 4.49 21.52
CA TRP A 274 5.67 3.21 21.34
C TRP A 274 7.16 3.48 21.35
N THR A 275 7.96 2.49 21.75
CA THR A 275 9.41 2.55 21.69
C THR A 275 9.90 1.53 20.66
N LEU A 276 10.76 1.99 19.75
CA LEU A 276 11.32 1.22 18.65
C LEU A 276 12.83 1.05 18.87
N ASN A 277 13.33 -0.15 18.63
CA ASN A 277 14.77 -0.42 18.53
C ASN A 277 15.05 -0.97 17.13
N GLY A 278 15.42 -0.09 16.19
CA GLY A 278 15.49 -0.46 14.78
C GLY A 278 14.11 -0.81 14.23
N PHE A 279 13.95 -2.04 13.70
CA PHE A 279 12.67 -2.53 13.16
C PHE A 279 11.81 -3.27 14.19
N ASP A 280 12.31 -3.41 15.43
CA ASP A 280 11.57 -4.07 16.51
C ASP A 280 10.85 -3.04 17.39
N ILE A 281 9.64 -3.40 17.84
CA ILE A 281 8.90 -2.63 18.84
C ILE A 281 9.32 -3.13 20.22
N SER A 282 10.27 -2.44 20.86
CA SER A 282 10.78 -2.82 22.18
C SER A 282 9.73 -2.64 23.28
N GLN A 283 8.83 -1.66 23.10
CA GLN A 283 7.69 -1.44 23.99
C GLN A 283 6.44 -1.04 23.19
N GLY A 284 5.36 -1.79 23.40
CA GLY A 284 4.05 -1.46 22.85
C GLY A 284 3.43 -0.19 23.44
N ALA A 285 2.19 0.10 23.06
CA ALA A 285 1.51 1.34 23.40
C ALA A 285 1.48 1.65 24.92
N ARG A 286 2.04 2.81 25.30
CA ARG A 286 2.07 3.31 26.68
C ARG A 286 1.53 4.73 26.75
N SER A 287 0.89 5.08 27.86
CA SER A 287 0.41 6.45 28.09
C SER A 287 1.56 7.45 28.18
N ILE A 288 1.46 8.58 27.49
CA ILE A 288 2.42 9.70 27.59
C ILE A 288 2.53 10.26 29.01
N THR A 289 1.57 9.99 29.90
CA THR A 289 1.67 10.33 31.32
C THR A 289 2.86 9.66 32.01
N ARG A 290 3.36 8.52 31.48
CA ARG A 290 4.58 7.87 31.97
C ARG A 290 5.85 8.67 31.66
N LEU A 291 5.79 9.58 30.70
CA LEU A 291 6.84 10.55 30.38
C LEU A 291 6.68 11.86 31.18
N GLY A 292 5.72 11.93 32.11
CA GLY A 292 5.48 13.11 32.95
C GLY A 292 4.46 14.10 32.40
N PHE A 293 3.82 13.83 31.25
CA PHE A 293 2.77 14.70 30.73
C PHE A 293 1.51 14.68 31.60
N PRO A 294 0.86 15.84 31.83
CA PRO A 294 -0.39 15.90 32.57
C PRO A 294 -1.55 15.30 31.74
N LYS A 295 -2.58 14.77 32.43
CA LYS A 295 -3.70 14.04 31.79
C LYS A 295 -4.54 14.87 30.79
N ASN A 296 -4.42 16.19 30.82
CA ASN A 296 -5.08 17.10 29.89
C ASN A 296 -4.36 17.19 28.53
N VAL A 297 -3.07 16.83 28.45
CA VAL A 297 -2.37 16.70 27.17
C VAL A 297 -2.86 15.43 26.49
N LYS A 298 -3.45 15.58 25.29
CA LYS A 298 -4.08 14.48 24.54
C LYS A 298 -3.28 14.04 23.31
N LYS A 299 -2.31 14.83 22.89
CA LYS A 299 -1.46 14.60 21.72
C LYS A 299 -0.16 15.40 21.88
N ILE A 300 0.91 14.90 21.27
CA ILE A 300 2.16 15.63 21.05
C ILE A 300 2.24 15.93 19.56
N ASP A 301 2.46 17.19 19.19
CA ASP A 301 2.44 17.64 17.79
C ASP A 301 3.82 17.56 17.12
N ALA A 302 4.90 17.65 17.91
CA ALA A 302 6.26 17.41 17.44
C ALA A 302 7.17 17.03 18.62
N ALA A 303 8.24 16.29 18.33
CA ALA A 303 9.27 15.95 19.30
C ALA A 303 10.64 16.02 18.64
N VAL A 304 11.65 16.54 19.34
CA VAL A 304 13.03 16.59 18.83
C VAL A 304 14.03 16.55 19.97
N HIS A 305 15.10 15.78 19.80
CA HIS A 305 16.25 15.86 20.68
C HIS A 305 17.27 16.86 20.12
N VAL A 306 17.71 17.80 20.97
CA VAL A 306 18.69 18.82 20.60
C VAL A 306 20.02 18.47 21.24
N GLU A 307 20.92 17.90 20.45
CA GLU A 307 22.18 17.29 20.90
C GLU A 307 23.06 18.26 21.71
N HIS A 308 23.29 19.47 21.21
CA HIS A 308 24.13 20.46 21.89
C HIS A 308 23.55 20.95 23.23
N LEU A 309 22.25 20.77 23.46
CA LEU A 309 21.61 21.07 24.75
C LEU A 309 21.47 19.82 25.64
N GLY A 310 21.58 18.62 25.07
CA GLY A 310 21.29 17.36 25.74
C GLY A 310 19.85 17.27 26.25
N LYS A 311 18.90 17.89 25.52
CA LYS A 311 17.49 17.99 25.93
C LYS A 311 16.55 17.59 24.80
N THR A 312 15.48 16.91 25.18
CA THR A 312 14.36 16.61 24.28
C THR A 312 13.27 17.64 24.49
N TYR A 313 12.71 18.14 23.40
CA TYR A 313 11.63 19.10 23.39
C TYR A 313 10.39 18.44 22.79
N PHE A 314 9.25 18.62 23.45
CA PHE A 314 7.96 18.15 22.97
C PHE A 314 7.04 19.35 22.80
N PHE A 315 6.43 19.49 21.64
CA PHE A 315 5.55 20.60 21.30
C PHE A 315 4.09 20.15 21.36
N VAL A 316 3.23 20.94 22.01
CA VAL A 316 1.78 20.73 22.05
C VAL A 316 1.11 22.09 21.88
N GLN A 317 0.46 22.28 20.75
CA GLN A 317 -0.18 23.51 20.33
C GLN A 317 0.77 24.71 20.47
N ASN A 318 0.45 25.64 21.36
CA ASN A 318 1.23 26.85 21.62
C ASN A 318 2.21 26.72 22.80
N LYS A 319 2.49 25.50 23.26
CA LYS A 319 3.37 25.22 24.41
C LYS A 319 4.41 24.15 24.07
N TYR A 320 5.44 24.06 24.89
CA TYR A 320 6.43 22.99 24.84
C TYR A 320 6.80 22.47 26.23
N TRP A 321 7.31 21.25 26.28
CA TRP A 321 7.81 20.52 27.46
C TRP A 321 9.26 20.10 27.21
N ARG A 322 9.99 19.86 28.30
CA ARG A 322 11.40 19.47 28.29
C ARG A 322 11.69 18.50 29.43
#